data_AF-A0A816YFW2-F1
#
_entry.id   AF-A0A816YFW2-F1
#
_cell.length_a   1.000
_cell.length_b   1.000
_cell.length_c   1.000
_cell.angle_alpha   90.00
_cell.angle_beta   90.00
_cell.angle_gamma   90.00
#
_symmetry.space_group_name_H-M   'P 1'
#
loop_
_entity.id
_entity.type
_entity.pdbx_description
1 polymer ?
#
loop_
_entity_poly.entity_id
_entity_poly.type
_entity_poly.pdbx_seq_one_letter_code
_entity_poly.pdbx_strand_id
1 'polypeptide(L)'
;MASKKYRDKLKLQRFNNQQSTTYKSRQSFGKAVKRTFQSLPKDPSKRVDVIHHIAQVLNVIPATKHHKREQRSLSNALKELVIKFYNRDDVSYQMPGKWDCITVENDGKKITLQKRILLYSIRETYQLFIADKNDPNINLSKTSFSDLRPLNMLVQSHMSHRSYLCVYHENMNLLLKALSKQIQCPDLNTLQAFSLALVCDEEDEKCVSKKEIKWYQWILNEGFAKKQEFNDTIQQCLADLQEKIKPFLWHVFIKRQQASYFEQMKPSKNDETVCLQVDFSEDFRMDIQDAIQGSYYSKKSVSLFTSHVWCSSQGFSFVYVLDNCTHDKYCISTILNQLFDEIKKNSKICKTFMFFSDGAAQQFKQRFLFRNLCRLADLFKIELYWHYFATSHGKGMVDGLGATVKRLVYSAILAGQHCNSAADFVVIAKSKANAIEISEIKTDFIDDSMAKMEPIFKSVKPILETKKIHSIKY
;
A
#
# COMPACT_ATOMS: atom_id res chain seq x y z
N MET A 1 17.22 -20.40 -86.67
CA MET A 1 16.84 -21.69 -86.03
C MET A 1 16.77 -21.66 -84.48
N ALA A 2 17.43 -20.71 -83.78
CA ALA A 2 17.40 -20.63 -82.31
C ALA A 2 16.03 -20.22 -81.69
N SER A 3 15.27 -19.33 -82.35
CA SER A 3 13.95 -18.88 -81.87
C SER A 3 12.88 -19.99 -81.91
N LYS A 4 12.94 -20.89 -82.91
CA LYS A 4 12.04 -22.05 -83.02
C LYS A 4 12.34 -23.08 -81.93
N LYS A 5 13.63 -23.41 -81.70
CA LYS A 5 14.07 -24.26 -80.58
C LYS A 5 13.69 -23.70 -79.20
N TYR A 6 13.73 -22.39 -78.99
CA TYR A 6 13.30 -21.76 -77.73
C TYR A 6 11.78 -21.84 -77.51
N ARG A 7 10.99 -21.58 -78.57
CA ARG A 7 9.52 -21.70 -78.51
C ARG A 7 9.07 -23.15 -78.33
N ASP A 8 9.77 -24.11 -78.94
CA ASP A 8 9.47 -25.54 -78.80
C ASP A 8 9.88 -26.07 -77.42
N LYS A 9 10.97 -25.55 -76.83
CA LYS A 9 11.37 -25.83 -75.43
C LYS A 9 10.35 -25.28 -74.42
N LEU A 10 9.80 -24.08 -74.67
CA LEU A 10 8.70 -23.50 -73.89
C LEU A 10 7.37 -24.26 -74.06
N LYS A 11 7.10 -24.81 -75.26
CA LYS A 11 5.93 -25.68 -75.50
C LYS A 11 6.08 -27.03 -74.79
N LEU A 12 7.26 -27.64 -74.80
CA LEU A 12 7.55 -28.86 -74.04
C LEU A 12 7.46 -28.65 -72.52
N GLN A 13 7.97 -27.51 -72.00
CA GLN A 13 7.79 -27.14 -70.59
C GLN A 13 6.31 -26.90 -70.22
N ARG A 14 5.48 -26.43 -71.16
CA ARG A 14 4.03 -26.27 -70.96
C ARG A 14 3.26 -27.59 -71.01
N PHE A 15 3.75 -28.57 -71.78
CA PHE A 15 3.17 -29.93 -71.83
C PHE A 15 3.53 -30.76 -70.58
N ASN A 16 4.72 -30.59 -70.03
CA ASN A 16 5.21 -31.38 -68.89
C ASN A 16 4.80 -30.86 -67.51
N ASN A 17 4.24 -29.64 -67.40
CA ASN A 17 3.68 -29.11 -66.16
C ASN A 17 2.17 -29.35 -66.07
N GLN A 18 1.76 -30.62 -66.12
CA GLN A 18 0.49 -31.04 -65.55
C GLN A 18 0.68 -31.23 -64.05
N GLN A 19 0.78 -30.13 -63.30
CA GLN A 19 0.36 -30.18 -61.89
C GLN A 19 -1.15 -30.04 -61.89
N SER A 20 -1.82 -31.14 -61.58
CA SER A 20 -3.27 -31.29 -61.43
C SER A 20 -3.89 -30.10 -60.69
N THR A 21 -4.46 -29.16 -61.45
CA THR A 21 -5.43 -28.21 -60.91
C THR A 21 -6.81 -28.68 -61.32
N THR A 22 -7.73 -28.83 -60.37
CA THR A 22 -9.16 -29.10 -60.62
C THR A 22 -9.87 -28.02 -61.46
N TYR A 23 -9.19 -26.92 -61.75
CA TYR A 23 -9.69 -25.79 -62.55
C TYR A 23 -9.44 -25.99 -64.04
N LYS A 24 -10.48 -25.72 -64.86
CA LYS A 24 -10.47 -25.93 -66.33
C LYS A 24 -9.44 -25.09 -67.10
N SER A 25 -8.97 -23.97 -66.54
CA SER A 25 -7.92 -23.15 -67.15
C SER A 25 -7.10 -22.35 -66.13
N ARG A 26 -5.86 -21.98 -66.49
CA ARG A 26 -4.99 -21.14 -65.64
C ARG A 26 -5.57 -19.76 -65.35
N GLN A 27 -6.31 -19.20 -66.31
CA GLN A 27 -7.02 -17.93 -66.14
C GLN A 27 -8.15 -18.04 -65.11
N SER A 28 -8.88 -19.17 -65.12
CA SER A 28 -9.94 -19.43 -64.12
C SER A 28 -9.37 -19.58 -62.71
N PHE A 29 -8.23 -20.27 -62.56
CA PHE A 29 -7.52 -20.39 -61.29
C PHE A 29 -7.04 -19.02 -60.78
N GLY A 30 -6.41 -18.22 -61.64
CA GLY A 30 -5.94 -16.88 -61.26
C GLY A 30 -7.07 -15.94 -60.81
N LYS A 31 -8.25 -16.01 -61.45
CA LYS A 31 -9.43 -15.26 -61.02
C LYS A 31 -9.95 -15.72 -59.65
N ALA A 32 -9.96 -17.03 -59.39
CA ALA A 32 -10.38 -17.58 -58.10
C ALA A 32 -9.44 -17.12 -56.98
N VAL A 33 -8.13 -17.25 -57.16
CA VAL A 33 -7.10 -16.81 -56.19
C VAL A 33 -7.26 -15.32 -55.86
N LYS A 34 -7.47 -14.47 -56.87
CA LYS A 34 -7.64 -13.02 -56.66
C LYS A 34 -8.88 -12.70 -55.82
N ARG A 35 -10.00 -13.39 -56.03
CA ARG A 35 -11.22 -13.20 -55.23
C ARG A 35 -10.99 -13.63 -53.78
N THR A 36 -10.41 -14.80 -53.56
CA THR A 36 -10.11 -15.30 -52.22
C THR A 36 -9.18 -14.34 -51.47
N PHE A 37 -8.14 -13.83 -52.13
CA PHE A 37 -7.20 -12.90 -51.51
C PHE A 37 -7.86 -11.56 -51.12
N GLN A 38 -8.82 -11.08 -51.92
CA GLN A 38 -9.58 -9.86 -51.61
C GLN A 38 -10.53 -10.02 -50.41
N SER A 39 -11.00 -11.25 -50.14
CA SER A 39 -11.87 -11.56 -49.00
C SER A 39 -11.12 -11.72 -47.68
N LEU A 40 -9.79 -11.80 -47.68
CA LEU A 40 -8.99 -11.91 -46.46
C LEU A 40 -8.89 -10.57 -45.71
N PRO A 41 -8.64 -10.59 -44.38
CA PRO A 41 -8.44 -9.37 -43.58
C PRO A 41 -7.37 -8.44 -44.17
N LYS A 42 -7.43 -7.12 -43.92
CA LYS A 42 -6.41 -6.19 -44.44
C LYS A 42 -5.05 -6.31 -43.74
N ASP A 43 -5.06 -6.70 -42.46
CA ASP A 43 -3.88 -6.83 -41.62
C ASP A 43 -3.01 -8.06 -42.01
N PRO A 44 -1.68 -7.91 -42.22
CA PRO A 44 -0.82 -8.99 -42.66
C PRO A 44 -0.74 -10.18 -41.69
N SER A 45 -0.68 -9.93 -40.38
CA SER A 45 -0.57 -11.00 -39.37
C SER A 45 -1.86 -11.81 -39.30
N LYS A 46 -3.01 -11.13 -39.31
CA LYS A 46 -4.33 -11.80 -39.34
C LYS A 46 -4.55 -12.60 -40.62
N ARG A 47 -4.01 -12.16 -41.77
CA ARG A 47 -4.07 -12.94 -43.02
C ARG A 47 -3.35 -14.27 -42.89
N VAL A 48 -2.15 -14.25 -42.30
CA VAL A 48 -1.33 -15.45 -42.12
C VAL A 48 -2.03 -16.45 -41.21
N ASP A 49 -2.58 -15.98 -40.09
CA ASP A 49 -3.32 -16.84 -39.14
C ASP A 49 -4.53 -17.52 -39.78
N VAL A 50 -5.32 -16.76 -40.54
CA VAL A 50 -6.51 -17.29 -41.24
C VAL A 50 -6.11 -18.33 -42.30
N ILE A 51 -5.08 -18.06 -43.10
CA ILE A 51 -4.59 -19.00 -44.11
C ILE A 51 -4.06 -20.27 -43.43
N HIS A 52 -3.32 -20.14 -42.34
CA HIS A 52 -2.78 -21.27 -41.59
C HIS A 52 -3.91 -22.15 -41.03
N HIS A 53 -4.97 -21.54 -40.49
CA HIS A 53 -6.13 -22.27 -39.99
C HIS A 53 -6.91 -22.98 -41.10
N ILE A 54 -7.14 -22.32 -42.24
CA ILE A 54 -7.79 -22.94 -43.41
C ILE A 54 -6.95 -24.13 -43.93
N ALA A 55 -5.63 -23.99 -43.98
CA ALA A 55 -4.73 -25.06 -44.39
C ALA A 55 -4.76 -26.26 -43.43
N GLN A 56 -4.95 -26.03 -42.12
CA GLN A 56 -5.18 -27.09 -41.15
C GLN A 56 -6.54 -27.79 -41.33
N VAL A 57 -7.62 -27.05 -41.56
CA VAL A 57 -8.97 -27.61 -41.79
C VAL A 57 -9.01 -28.45 -43.07
N LEU A 58 -8.31 -28.01 -44.11
CA LEU A 58 -8.18 -28.76 -45.37
C LEU A 58 -7.14 -29.90 -45.30
N ASN A 59 -6.58 -30.17 -44.11
CA ASN A 59 -5.55 -31.20 -43.87
C ASN A 59 -4.31 -31.07 -44.77
N VAL A 60 -3.97 -29.85 -45.20
CA VAL A 60 -2.77 -29.57 -46.00
C VAL A 60 -1.53 -29.49 -45.12
N ILE A 61 -1.70 -29.07 -43.85
CA ILE A 61 -0.63 -28.97 -42.84
C ILE A 61 -1.11 -29.69 -41.57
N PRO A 62 -0.25 -30.46 -40.86
CA PRO A 62 -0.65 -31.11 -39.62
C PRO A 62 -1.18 -30.09 -38.61
N ALA A 63 -2.31 -30.40 -37.99
CA ALA A 63 -2.83 -29.61 -36.88
C ALA A 63 -1.77 -29.59 -35.76
N THR A 64 -1.28 -28.41 -35.41
CA THR A 64 -0.46 -28.26 -34.21
C THR A 64 -1.32 -28.72 -33.04
N LYS A 65 -0.88 -29.78 -32.34
CA LYS A 65 -1.47 -30.17 -31.06
C LYS A 65 -1.27 -29.00 -30.10
N HIS A 66 -2.19 -28.04 -30.11
CA HIS A 66 -2.43 -27.24 -28.93
C HIS A 66 -2.93 -28.24 -27.90
N HIS A 67 -2.02 -28.72 -27.05
CA HIS A 67 -2.42 -29.13 -25.72
C HIS A 67 -3.28 -27.97 -25.21
N LYS A 68 -4.59 -28.16 -25.12
CA LYS A 68 -5.39 -27.40 -24.16
C LYS A 68 -4.72 -27.70 -22.84
N ARG A 69 -3.76 -26.87 -22.42
CA ARG A 69 -3.48 -26.72 -21.01
C ARG A 69 -4.83 -26.34 -20.46
N GLU A 70 -5.49 -27.27 -19.79
CA GLU A 70 -6.41 -26.89 -18.74
C GLU A 70 -5.62 -25.89 -17.92
N GLN A 71 -5.92 -24.60 -18.09
CA GLN A 71 -5.47 -23.61 -17.14
C GLN A 71 -6.13 -24.08 -15.86
N ARG A 72 -5.37 -24.76 -14.99
CA ARG A 72 -5.79 -25.03 -13.62
C ARG A 72 -6.08 -23.66 -13.04
N SER A 73 -7.36 -23.29 -13.08
CA SER A 73 -7.87 -22.05 -12.53
C SER A 73 -7.44 -22.01 -11.08
N LEU A 74 -6.79 -20.94 -10.66
CA LEU A 74 -6.44 -20.74 -9.27
C LEU A 74 -7.73 -20.82 -8.45
N SER A 75 -7.68 -21.60 -7.36
CA SER A 75 -8.83 -21.71 -6.46
C SER A 75 -9.23 -20.33 -5.94
N ASN A 76 -10.53 -20.10 -5.79
CA ASN A 76 -11.02 -18.81 -5.28
C ASN A 76 -10.47 -18.53 -3.87
N ALA A 77 -10.33 -19.57 -3.04
CA ALA A 77 -9.68 -19.46 -1.73
C ALA A 77 -8.24 -18.92 -1.81
N LEU A 78 -7.44 -19.40 -2.77
CA LEU A 78 -6.07 -18.89 -2.95
C LEU A 78 -6.06 -17.45 -3.46
N LYS A 79 -6.99 -17.08 -4.36
CA LYS A 79 -7.12 -15.69 -4.81
C LYS A 79 -7.46 -14.76 -3.65
N GLU A 80 -8.41 -15.13 -2.81
CA GLU A 80 -8.77 -14.37 -1.61
C GLU A 80 -7.61 -14.27 -0.63
N LEU A 81 -6.83 -15.33 -0.43
CA LEU A 81 -5.64 -15.30 0.42
C LEU A 81 -4.58 -14.33 -0.11
N VAL A 82 -4.33 -14.31 -1.41
CA VAL A 82 -3.40 -13.37 -2.05
C VAL A 82 -3.89 -11.92 -1.90
N ILE A 83 -5.17 -11.67 -2.16
CA ILE A 83 -5.78 -10.35 -2.01
C ILE A 83 -5.71 -9.89 -0.55
N LYS A 84 -6.04 -10.77 0.41
CA LYS A 84 -5.92 -10.48 1.85
C LYS A 84 -4.48 -10.15 2.22
N PHE A 85 -3.50 -10.92 1.72
CA PHE A 85 -2.09 -10.67 1.98
C PHE A 85 -1.64 -9.30 1.46
N TYR A 86 -2.03 -8.91 0.24
CA TYR A 86 -1.74 -7.57 -0.28
C TYR A 86 -2.34 -6.45 0.60
N ASN A 87 -3.50 -6.68 1.21
CA ASN A 87 -4.18 -5.72 2.06
C ASN A 87 -3.68 -5.69 3.51
N ARG A 88 -2.73 -6.55 3.92
CA ARG A 88 -2.11 -6.43 5.24
C ARG A 88 -1.28 -5.15 5.35
N ASP A 89 -1.33 -4.51 6.51
CA ASP A 89 -0.71 -3.20 6.74
C ASP A 89 0.84 -3.27 6.82
N ASP A 90 1.39 -4.47 7.06
CA ASP A 90 2.83 -4.74 6.96
C ASP A 90 3.34 -5.04 5.55
N VAL A 91 2.43 -5.26 4.59
CA VAL A 91 2.75 -5.55 3.19
C VAL A 91 2.53 -4.30 2.31
N SER A 92 1.42 -3.61 2.53
CA SER A 92 1.11 -2.33 1.90
C SER A 92 0.54 -1.39 2.94
N TYR A 93 0.79 -0.09 2.83
CA TYR A 93 0.14 0.88 3.72
C TYR A 93 -0.92 1.68 2.98
N GLN A 94 -1.99 2.04 3.69
CA GLN A 94 -3.07 2.86 3.14
C GLN A 94 -2.66 4.33 3.09
N MET A 95 -2.92 4.99 1.96
CA MET A 95 -2.61 6.40 1.83
C MET A 95 -3.64 7.24 2.61
N PRO A 96 -3.21 8.21 3.44
CA PRO A 96 -4.10 8.98 4.31
C PRO A 96 -4.81 10.15 3.60
N GLY A 97 -4.37 10.53 2.40
CA GLY A 97 -4.91 11.70 1.71
C GLY A 97 -6.30 11.47 1.17
N LYS A 98 -7.18 12.48 1.31
CA LYS A 98 -8.53 12.46 0.73
C LYS A 98 -8.53 12.22 -0.79
N TRP A 99 -7.46 12.65 -1.46
CA TRP A 99 -7.24 12.53 -2.91
C TRP A 99 -6.54 11.24 -3.34
N ASP A 100 -6.07 10.45 -2.39
CA ASP A 100 -5.36 9.22 -2.67
C ASP A 100 -6.33 8.07 -2.93
N CYS A 101 -7.20 8.24 -3.91
CA CYS A 101 -8.17 7.22 -4.32
C CYS A 101 -8.11 6.93 -5.81
N ILE A 102 -8.64 5.77 -6.18
CA ILE A 102 -8.93 5.40 -7.56
C ILE A 102 -10.40 5.03 -7.68
N THR A 103 -10.99 5.33 -8.82
CA THR A 103 -12.35 4.89 -9.15
C THR A 103 -12.24 3.73 -10.11
N VAL A 104 -12.82 2.59 -9.74
CA VAL A 104 -12.87 1.39 -10.57
C VAL A 104 -14.31 1.01 -10.82
N GLU A 105 -14.59 0.45 -11.98
CA GLU A 105 -15.91 -0.09 -12.30
C GLU A 105 -15.94 -1.56 -11.85
N ASN A 106 -16.93 -1.91 -11.05
CA ASN A 106 -17.19 -3.28 -10.62
C ASN A 106 -18.67 -3.58 -10.83
N ASP A 107 -18.98 -4.56 -11.67
CA ASP A 107 -20.35 -4.95 -12.03
C ASP A 107 -21.25 -3.78 -12.44
N GLY A 108 -20.73 -2.87 -13.27
CA GLY A 108 -21.44 -1.68 -13.75
C GLY A 108 -21.62 -0.56 -12.72
N LYS A 109 -21.10 -0.73 -11.50
CA LYS A 109 -21.07 0.31 -10.46
C LYS A 109 -19.67 0.87 -10.30
N LYS A 110 -19.57 2.21 -10.27
CA LYS A 110 -18.32 2.89 -9.92
C LYS A 110 -18.10 2.78 -8.41
N ILE A 111 -17.03 2.11 -8.02
CA ILE A 111 -16.57 2.04 -6.63
C ILE A 111 -15.27 2.83 -6.49
N THR A 112 -15.17 3.63 -5.44
CA THR A 112 -13.96 4.42 -5.14
C THR A 112 -13.17 3.71 -4.06
N LEU A 113 -11.95 3.28 -4.40
CA LEU A 113 -11.05 2.59 -3.49
C LEU A 113 -9.92 3.52 -3.06
N GLN A 114 -9.55 3.47 -1.78
CA GLN A 114 -8.37 4.17 -1.29
C GLN A 114 -7.10 3.49 -1.81
N LYS A 115 -6.15 4.29 -2.31
CA LYS A 115 -4.84 3.82 -2.76
C LYS A 115 -4.06 3.25 -1.59
N ARG A 116 -3.30 2.21 -1.89
CA ARG A 116 -2.32 1.59 -0.99
C ARG A 116 -0.99 1.50 -1.71
N ILE A 117 0.11 1.71 -1.00
CA ILE A 117 1.46 1.60 -1.54
C ILE A 117 2.13 0.35 -0.97
N LEU A 118 2.63 -0.51 -1.85
CA LEU A 118 3.42 -1.67 -1.45
C LEU A 118 4.72 -1.23 -0.76
N LEU A 119 5.03 -1.87 0.36
CA LEU A 119 6.25 -1.62 1.13
C LEU A 119 7.49 -2.32 0.54
N TYR A 120 7.27 -3.26 -0.38
CA TYR A 120 8.30 -4.06 -1.03
C TYR A 120 8.08 -4.10 -2.54
N SER A 121 9.11 -4.47 -3.31
CA SER A 121 8.92 -4.78 -4.72
C SER A 121 7.99 -5.99 -4.89
N ILE A 122 7.33 -6.11 -6.04
CA ILE A 122 6.44 -7.25 -6.33
C ILE A 122 7.17 -8.60 -6.14
N ARG A 123 8.47 -8.64 -6.47
CA ARG A 123 9.32 -9.82 -6.29
C ARG A 123 9.47 -10.19 -4.82
N GLU A 124 9.82 -9.21 -3.99
CA GLU A 124 9.98 -9.42 -2.55
C GLU A 124 8.64 -9.73 -1.88
N THR A 125 7.56 -9.03 -2.27
CA THR A 125 6.21 -9.32 -1.76
C THR A 125 5.79 -10.77 -2.05
N TYR A 126 6.09 -11.28 -3.25
CA TYR A 126 5.84 -12.68 -3.59
C TYR A 126 6.67 -13.64 -2.72
N GLN A 127 7.96 -13.35 -2.50
CA GLN A 127 8.80 -14.18 -1.63
C GLN A 127 8.30 -14.18 -0.18
N LEU A 128 7.85 -13.02 0.32
CA LEU A 128 7.22 -12.89 1.63
C LEU A 128 5.92 -13.70 1.72
N PHE A 129 5.09 -13.69 0.68
CA PHE A 129 3.86 -14.49 0.65
C PHE A 129 4.15 -16.00 0.75
N ILE A 130 5.11 -16.49 -0.04
CA ILE A 130 5.49 -17.91 -0.01
C ILE A 130 6.07 -18.29 1.36
N ALA A 131 6.92 -17.43 1.95
CA ALA A 131 7.46 -17.64 3.28
C ALA A 131 6.40 -17.59 4.39
N ASP A 132 5.41 -16.68 4.30
CA ASP A 132 4.30 -16.54 5.26
C ASP A 132 3.40 -17.77 5.27
N LYS A 133 3.15 -18.39 4.11
CA LYS A 133 2.29 -19.58 4.03
C LYS A 133 3.02 -20.87 4.40
N ASN A 134 4.32 -20.95 4.11
CA ASN A 134 5.15 -22.12 4.41
C ASN A 134 4.51 -23.45 3.96
N ASP A 135 3.77 -23.42 2.85
CA ASP A 135 3.08 -24.58 2.29
C ASP A 135 3.74 -24.94 0.94
N PRO A 136 4.49 -26.06 0.88
CA PRO A 136 5.17 -26.50 -0.34
C PRO A 136 4.21 -26.89 -1.48
N ASN A 137 2.92 -27.08 -1.18
CA ASN A 137 1.90 -27.46 -2.18
C ASN A 137 1.21 -26.24 -2.83
N ILE A 138 1.52 -25.01 -2.42
CA ILE A 138 1.00 -23.82 -3.09
C ILE A 138 1.63 -23.69 -4.48
N ASN A 139 0.85 -24.08 -5.49
CA ASN A 139 1.22 -23.89 -6.89
C ASN A 139 0.77 -22.50 -7.36
N LEU A 140 1.56 -21.48 -7.05
CA LEU A 140 1.34 -20.10 -7.47
C LEU A 140 2.61 -19.53 -8.10
N SER A 141 2.54 -19.15 -9.38
CA SER A 141 3.65 -18.46 -10.03
C SER A 141 3.73 -16.98 -9.62
N LYS A 142 4.93 -16.39 -9.69
CA LYS A 142 5.11 -14.94 -9.48
C LYS A 142 4.25 -14.09 -10.41
N THR A 143 4.11 -14.50 -11.68
CA THR A 143 3.28 -13.80 -12.66
C THR A 143 1.82 -13.81 -12.22
N SER A 144 1.28 -14.99 -11.91
CA SER A 144 -0.09 -15.12 -11.42
C SER A 144 -0.35 -14.36 -10.12
N PHE A 145 0.62 -14.35 -9.20
CA PHE A 145 0.55 -13.54 -7.99
C PHE A 145 0.48 -12.04 -8.31
N SER A 146 1.32 -11.56 -9.25
CA SER A 146 1.31 -10.18 -9.70
C SER A 146 0.00 -9.79 -10.40
N ASP A 147 -0.61 -10.71 -11.14
CA ASP A 147 -1.89 -10.48 -11.84
C ASP A 147 -3.07 -10.40 -10.86
N LEU A 148 -2.97 -11.06 -9.70
CA LEU A 148 -3.95 -10.98 -8.61
C LEU A 148 -3.83 -9.72 -7.76
N ARG A 149 -2.86 -8.84 -8.06
CA ARG A 149 -2.68 -7.58 -7.34
C ARG A 149 -3.90 -6.67 -7.55
N PRO A 150 -4.60 -6.27 -6.47
CA PRO A 150 -5.72 -5.33 -6.58
C PRO A 150 -5.32 -4.00 -7.24
N LEU A 151 -6.24 -3.40 -8.00
CA LEU A 151 -5.97 -2.16 -8.75
C LEU A 151 -5.56 -0.98 -7.88
N ASN A 152 -6.04 -0.94 -6.63
CA ASN A 152 -5.69 0.10 -5.67
C ASN A 152 -4.32 -0.11 -5.00
N MET A 153 -3.60 -1.19 -5.31
CA MET A 153 -2.25 -1.48 -4.83
C MET A 153 -1.21 -0.97 -5.82
N LEU A 154 -0.60 0.16 -5.46
CA LEU A 154 0.45 0.79 -6.25
C LEU A 154 1.84 0.39 -5.73
N VAL A 155 2.83 0.44 -6.60
CA VAL A 155 4.24 0.24 -6.23
C VAL A 155 4.82 1.53 -5.65
N GLN A 156 5.96 1.41 -4.95
CA GLN A 156 6.65 2.55 -4.31
C GLN A 156 6.94 3.73 -5.24
N SER A 157 7.08 3.51 -6.56
CA SER A 157 7.30 4.63 -7.51
C SER A 157 6.13 5.61 -7.60
N HIS A 158 4.94 5.21 -7.14
CA HIS A 158 3.75 6.05 -7.08
C HIS A 158 3.59 6.76 -5.73
N MET A 159 4.53 6.56 -4.81
CA MET A 159 4.54 7.23 -3.52
C MET A 159 4.72 8.72 -3.72
N SER A 160 3.82 9.53 -3.15
CA SER A 160 3.93 10.98 -3.23
C SER A 160 5.14 11.47 -2.44
N HIS A 161 5.77 12.57 -2.89
CA HIS A 161 6.86 13.24 -2.16
C HIS A 161 6.45 13.74 -0.76
N ARG A 162 5.15 13.73 -0.43
CA ARG A 162 4.57 14.13 0.85
C ARG A 162 4.37 12.96 1.81
N SER A 163 4.74 11.73 1.43
CA SER A 163 4.58 10.56 2.28
C SER A 163 5.64 10.56 3.38
N TYR A 164 5.21 10.44 4.65
CA TYR A 164 6.11 10.25 5.78
C TYR A 164 6.85 8.91 5.68
N LEU A 165 8.16 8.95 5.47
CA LEU A 165 9.06 7.79 5.43
C LEU A 165 9.62 7.47 6.82
N CYS A 166 9.90 6.20 7.06
CA CYS A 166 10.58 5.76 8.26
C CYS A 166 12.07 6.14 8.20
N VAL A 167 12.57 6.91 9.17
CA VAL A 167 13.97 7.37 9.20
C VAL A 167 14.98 6.22 9.19
N TYR A 168 14.68 5.11 9.88
CA TYR A 168 15.55 3.93 9.91
C TYR A 168 15.70 3.30 8.52
N HIS A 169 14.59 3.17 7.78
CA HIS A 169 14.62 2.57 6.44
C HIS A 169 15.22 3.53 5.41
N GLU A 170 14.82 4.81 5.44
CA GLU A 170 15.28 5.78 4.46
C GLU A 170 16.78 6.07 4.62
N ASN A 171 17.29 6.23 5.84
CA ASN A 171 18.72 6.46 6.05
C ASN A 171 19.56 5.24 5.63
N MET A 172 19.11 4.02 5.94
CA MET A 172 19.78 2.81 5.47
C MET A 172 19.76 2.70 3.94
N ASN A 173 18.62 2.99 3.30
CA ASN A 173 18.52 2.98 1.84
C ASN A 173 19.40 4.03 1.17
N LEU A 174 19.49 5.25 1.72
CA LEU A 174 20.33 6.31 1.18
C LEU A 174 21.81 5.92 1.24
N LEU A 175 22.26 5.35 2.36
CA LEU A 175 23.63 4.88 2.54
C LEU A 175 23.96 3.70 1.61
N LEU A 176 23.10 2.67 1.58
CA LEU A 176 23.27 1.50 0.70
C LEU A 176 23.25 1.90 -0.78
N LYS A 177 22.39 2.83 -1.17
CA LYS A 177 22.33 3.34 -2.55
C LYS A 177 23.60 4.08 -2.93
N ALA A 178 24.20 4.85 -2.02
CA ALA A 178 25.48 5.50 -2.26
C ALA A 178 26.61 4.47 -2.43
N LEU A 179 26.69 3.49 -1.53
CA LEU A 179 27.68 2.41 -1.57
C LEU A 179 27.56 1.55 -2.84
N SER A 180 26.35 1.11 -3.19
CA SER A 180 26.12 0.22 -4.35
C SER A 180 26.51 0.83 -5.71
N LYS A 181 26.56 2.15 -5.82
CA LYS A 181 27.04 2.83 -7.04
C LYS A 181 28.56 2.76 -7.17
N GLN A 182 29.26 2.63 -6.06
CA GLN A 182 30.72 2.70 -5.99
C GLN A 182 31.34 1.30 -5.88
N ILE A 183 30.65 0.40 -5.19
CA ILE A 183 31.04 -0.98 -4.95
C ILE A 183 30.14 -1.87 -5.79
N GLN A 184 30.62 -2.25 -6.98
CA GLN A 184 29.99 -3.29 -7.79
C GLN A 184 30.69 -4.61 -7.49
N CYS A 185 30.03 -5.49 -6.73
CA CYS A 185 30.58 -6.79 -6.35
C CYS A 185 29.84 -7.96 -7.01
N PRO A 186 29.92 -8.17 -8.34
CA PRO A 186 29.63 -9.49 -8.88
C PRO A 186 30.84 -10.39 -8.60
N ASP A 187 30.64 -11.42 -7.76
CA ASP A 187 31.59 -12.51 -7.48
C ASP A 187 33.03 -12.07 -7.12
N LEU A 188 33.25 -11.78 -5.83
CA LEU A 188 34.56 -11.49 -5.22
C LEU A 188 35.48 -12.73 -5.11
N ASN A 189 35.54 -13.54 -6.16
CA ASN A 189 36.29 -14.79 -6.18
C ASN A 189 37.75 -14.61 -6.61
N THR A 190 38.17 -13.38 -6.98
CA THR A 190 39.54 -13.05 -7.36
C THR A 190 40.00 -11.74 -6.74
N LEU A 191 41.31 -11.62 -6.46
CA LEU A 191 41.92 -10.40 -5.93
C LEU A 191 41.75 -9.20 -6.88
N GLN A 192 41.85 -9.43 -8.19
CA GLN A 192 41.64 -8.39 -9.21
C GLN A 192 40.21 -7.83 -9.16
N ALA A 193 39.20 -8.70 -9.07
CA ALA A 193 37.81 -8.27 -8.97
C ALA A 193 37.53 -7.51 -7.66
N PHE A 194 38.21 -7.89 -6.57
CA PHE A 194 38.12 -7.19 -5.30
C PHE A 194 38.75 -5.79 -5.35
N SER A 195 39.95 -5.67 -5.91
CA SER A 195 40.64 -4.37 -6.07
C SER A 195 39.85 -3.41 -6.96
N LEU A 196 39.38 -3.87 -8.13
CA LEU A 196 38.55 -3.09 -9.04
C LEU A 196 37.18 -2.70 -8.46
N ALA A 197 36.66 -3.46 -7.49
CA ALA A 197 35.42 -3.11 -6.78
C ALA A 197 35.61 -2.00 -5.74
N LEU A 198 36.85 -1.75 -5.31
CA LEU A 198 37.17 -0.75 -4.28
C LEU A 198 37.69 0.56 -4.86
N VAL A 199 38.29 0.52 -6.05
CA VAL A 199 39.00 1.65 -6.65
C VAL A 199 38.45 1.94 -8.05
N CYS A 200 38.29 3.22 -8.39
CA CYS A 200 37.89 3.66 -9.73
C CYS A 200 39.00 3.57 -10.78
N ASP A 201 40.26 3.67 -10.34
CA ASP A 201 41.47 3.56 -11.13
C ASP A 201 42.60 3.11 -10.18
N GLU A 202 43.23 1.98 -10.45
CA GLU A 202 44.32 1.42 -9.63
C GLU A 202 45.64 2.21 -9.78
N GLU A 203 45.76 3.02 -10.84
CA GLU A 203 46.95 3.83 -11.14
C GLU A 203 46.85 5.27 -10.60
N ASP A 204 45.65 5.70 -10.16
CA ASP A 204 45.43 7.02 -9.55
C ASP A 204 45.54 6.96 -8.01
N GLU A 205 46.66 7.45 -7.47
CA GLU A 205 46.92 7.55 -6.03
C GLU A 205 45.81 8.28 -5.25
N LYS A 206 45.12 9.25 -5.86
CA LYS A 206 43.98 9.94 -5.22
C LYS A 206 42.75 9.05 -5.18
N CYS A 207 42.53 8.24 -6.21
CA CYS A 207 41.43 7.28 -6.22
C CYS A 207 41.65 6.15 -5.20
N VAL A 208 42.88 5.69 -5.04
CA VAL A 208 43.27 4.66 -4.06
C VAL A 208 43.12 5.15 -2.60
N SER A 209 43.38 6.44 -2.33
CA SER A 209 43.48 6.96 -0.96
C SER A 209 42.29 7.79 -0.47
N LYS A 210 41.53 8.44 -1.35
CA LYS A 210 40.52 9.47 -0.96
C LYS A 210 39.30 9.54 -1.90
N LYS A 211 38.76 8.40 -2.31
CA LYS A 211 37.50 8.41 -3.05
C LYS A 211 36.34 8.82 -2.13
N GLU A 212 35.96 10.09 -2.22
CA GLU A 212 34.81 10.64 -1.51
C GLU A 212 33.51 10.24 -2.20
N ILE A 213 32.54 9.85 -1.39
CA ILE A 213 31.20 9.48 -1.77
C ILE A 213 30.26 10.54 -1.24
N LYS A 214 29.57 11.19 -2.17
CA LYS A 214 28.45 12.05 -1.86
C LYS A 214 27.22 11.22 -1.51
N TRP A 215 26.71 11.40 -0.29
CA TRP A 215 25.51 10.73 0.19
C TRP A 215 24.64 11.64 1.08
N TYR A 216 23.47 11.15 1.48
CA TYR A 216 22.50 11.93 2.23
C TYR A 216 21.97 11.16 3.44
N GLN A 217 21.65 11.87 4.51
CA GLN A 217 20.98 11.31 5.68
C GLN A 217 19.94 12.28 6.24
N TRP A 218 18.84 11.77 6.78
CA TRP A 218 17.94 12.54 7.63
C TRP A 218 18.43 12.56 9.06
N ILE A 219 18.55 13.77 9.63
CA ILE A 219 18.99 14.01 11.01
C ILE A 219 17.89 14.77 11.74
N LEU A 220 17.59 14.36 12.98
CA LEU A 220 16.71 15.11 13.87
C LEU A 220 17.54 16.11 14.67
N ASN A 221 17.32 17.40 14.42
CA ASN A 221 17.87 18.51 15.20
C ASN A 221 16.71 19.28 15.84
N GLU A 222 16.71 19.42 17.17
CA GLU A 222 15.77 20.28 17.91
C GLU A 222 14.28 20.12 17.51
N GLY A 223 13.85 18.88 17.26
CA GLY A 223 12.46 18.56 16.89
C GLY A 223 12.15 18.66 15.39
N PHE A 224 13.10 19.11 14.56
CA PHE A 224 12.95 19.17 13.11
C PHE A 224 13.85 18.15 12.42
N ALA A 225 13.30 17.41 11.45
CA ALA A 225 14.08 16.52 10.61
C ALA A 225 14.60 17.28 9.39
N LYS A 226 15.91 17.26 9.16
CA LYS A 226 16.55 17.85 7.98
C LYS A 226 17.33 16.79 7.22
N LYS A 227 17.19 16.79 5.90
CA LYS A 227 18.06 16.00 5.01
C LYS A 227 19.39 16.74 4.85
N GLN A 228 20.46 16.12 5.31
CA GLN A 228 21.82 16.64 5.25
C GLN A 228 22.63 15.87 4.21
N GLU A 229 23.50 16.60 3.52
CA GLU A 229 24.47 16.06 2.56
C GLU A 229 25.80 15.80 3.28
N PHE A 230 26.45 14.70 2.90
CA PHE A 230 27.74 14.24 3.41
C PHE A 230 28.66 13.90 2.24
N ASN A 231 29.96 14.13 2.42
CA ASN A 231 31.02 13.72 1.50
C ASN A 231 32.04 12.93 2.33
N ASP A 232 31.93 11.60 2.31
CA ASP A 232 32.70 10.71 3.15
C ASP A 232 33.44 9.67 2.31
N THR A 233 34.54 9.14 2.81
CA THR A 233 35.24 8.01 2.19
C THR A 233 34.40 6.72 2.25
N ILE A 234 34.74 5.73 1.42
CA ILE A 234 34.16 4.37 1.50
C ILE A 234 34.28 3.80 2.92
N GLN A 235 35.44 3.95 3.55
CA GLN A 235 35.70 3.43 4.89
C GLN A 235 34.77 4.04 5.95
N GLN A 236 34.55 5.36 5.89
CA GLN A 236 33.60 6.04 6.77
C GLN A 236 32.17 5.57 6.52
N CYS A 237 31.75 5.48 5.26
CA CYS A 237 30.41 4.96 4.92
C CYS A 237 30.19 3.52 5.44
N LEU A 238 31.22 2.66 5.40
CA LEU A 238 31.16 1.29 5.91
C LEU A 238 31.09 1.25 7.44
N ALA A 239 31.84 2.12 8.13
CA ALA A 239 31.76 2.27 9.58
C ALA A 239 30.35 2.73 10.02
N ASP A 240 29.80 3.73 9.32
CA ASP A 240 28.43 4.21 9.52
C ASP A 240 27.40 3.11 9.29
N LEU A 241 27.60 2.28 8.26
CA LEU A 241 26.73 1.14 7.97
C LEU A 241 26.80 0.13 9.13
N GLN A 242 27.99 -0.21 9.61
CA GLN A 242 28.19 -1.13 10.73
C GLN A 242 27.48 -0.64 12.00
N GLU A 243 27.57 0.65 12.32
CA GLU A 243 26.88 1.24 13.46
C GLU A 243 25.35 1.16 13.32
N LYS A 244 24.83 1.46 12.13
CA LYS A 244 23.37 1.52 11.88
C LYS A 244 22.71 0.16 11.69
N ILE A 245 23.46 -0.88 11.32
CA ILE A 245 22.93 -2.24 11.08
C ILE A 245 22.15 -2.76 12.29
N LYS A 246 22.74 -2.73 13.50
CA LYS A 246 22.10 -3.32 14.68
C LYS A 246 20.79 -2.61 15.05
N PRO A 247 20.73 -1.27 15.18
CA PRO A 247 19.48 -0.55 15.39
C PRO A 247 18.44 -0.80 14.29
N PHE A 248 18.86 -0.83 13.02
CA PHE A 248 17.97 -1.10 11.89
C PHE A 248 17.36 -2.50 11.96
N LEU A 249 18.18 -3.53 12.21
CA LEU A 249 17.69 -4.91 12.31
C LEU A 249 16.70 -5.09 13.47
N TRP A 250 16.97 -4.46 14.62
CA TRP A 250 16.02 -4.44 15.74
C TRP A 250 14.72 -3.74 15.37
N HIS A 251 14.78 -2.59 14.70
CA HIS A 251 13.59 -1.87 14.22
C HIS A 251 12.76 -2.73 13.26
N VAL A 252 13.41 -3.39 12.29
CA VAL A 252 12.76 -4.32 11.34
C VAL A 252 12.13 -5.50 12.07
N PHE A 253 12.84 -6.09 13.04
CA PHE A 253 12.33 -7.20 13.85
C PHE A 253 11.08 -6.77 14.63
N ILE A 254 11.15 -5.69 15.40
CA ILE A 254 10.03 -5.18 16.21
C ILE A 254 8.83 -4.88 15.33
N LYS A 255 9.03 -4.15 14.22
CA LYS A 255 7.96 -3.83 13.25
C LYS A 255 7.25 -5.11 12.80
N ARG A 256 8.00 -6.14 12.39
CA ARG A 256 7.44 -7.40 11.90
C ARG A 256 6.68 -8.16 12.99
N GLN A 257 7.24 -8.24 14.19
CA GLN A 257 6.58 -8.94 15.30
C GLN A 257 5.28 -8.25 15.70
N GLN A 258 5.28 -6.93 15.82
CA GLN A 258 4.09 -6.16 16.19
C GLN A 258 3.00 -6.24 15.13
N ALA A 259 3.36 -6.16 13.84
CA ALA A 259 2.37 -6.30 12.78
C ALA A 259 1.82 -7.73 12.67
N SER A 260 2.67 -8.74 12.81
CA SER A 260 2.22 -10.14 12.88
C SER A 260 1.26 -10.35 14.04
N TYR A 261 1.58 -9.82 15.22
CA TYR A 261 0.71 -9.88 16.38
C TYR A 261 -0.63 -9.17 16.13
N PHE A 262 -0.63 -7.98 15.53
CA PHE A 262 -1.85 -7.27 15.16
C PHE A 262 -2.73 -8.07 14.20
N GLU A 263 -2.16 -8.64 13.13
CA GLU A 263 -2.88 -9.48 12.17
C GLU A 263 -3.46 -10.76 12.82
N GLN A 264 -2.81 -11.29 13.86
CA GLN A 264 -3.33 -12.43 14.63
C GLN A 264 -4.49 -12.04 15.56
N MET A 265 -4.55 -10.77 16.01
CA MET A 265 -5.62 -10.29 16.90
C MET A 265 -6.85 -9.78 16.14
N LYS A 266 -6.72 -9.40 14.85
CA LYS A 266 -7.86 -8.96 14.02
C LYS A 266 -9.00 -9.99 13.94
N PRO A 267 -8.76 -11.30 13.66
CA PRO A 267 -9.82 -12.30 13.72
C PRO A 267 -10.18 -12.54 15.18
N SER A 268 -11.26 -11.92 15.64
CA SER A 268 -11.76 -12.16 16.99
C SER A 268 -12.12 -13.64 17.13
N LYS A 269 -11.49 -14.32 18.10
CA LYS A 269 -11.65 -15.76 18.34
C LYS A 269 -12.98 -16.10 19.02
N ASN A 270 -13.62 -15.11 19.65
CA ASN A 270 -14.86 -15.24 20.41
C ASN A 270 -15.51 -13.85 20.59
N ASP A 271 -16.80 -13.82 20.91
CA ASP A 271 -17.53 -12.57 21.12
C ASP A 271 -16.97 -11.73 22.29
N GLU A 272 -16.16 -12.32 23.17
CA GLU A 272 -15.60 -11.70 24.38
C GLU A 272 -14.44 -10.73 24.13
N THR A 273 -13.74 -10.89 23.01
CA THR A 273 -12.53 -10.13 22.70
C THR A 273 -12.72 -9.28 21.46
N VAL A 274 -12.38 -7.99 21.56
CA VAL A 274 -12.37 -7.06 20.43
C VAL A 274 -10.96 -6.52 20.21
N CYS A 275 -10.57 -6.41 18.94
CA CYS A 275 -9.34 -5.77 18.51
C CYS A 275 -9.68 -4.42 17.89
N LEU A 276 -8.98 -3.37 18.29
CA LEU A 276 -9.22 -2.02 17.81
C LEU A 276 -7.95 -1.38 17.30
N GLN A 277 -8.07 -0.59 16.25
CA GLN A 277 -7.05 0.38 15.86
C GLN A 277 -7.63 1.77 16.03
N VAL A 278 -6.84 2.68 16.59
CA VAL A 278 -7.20 4.09 16.77
C VAL A 278 -6.08 5.01 16.30
N ASP A 279 -6.46 6.13 15.70
CA ASP A 279 -5.52 7.18 15.32
C ASP A 279 -6.23 8.52 15.10
N PHE A 280 -5.47 9.61 15.16
CA PHE A 280 -5.91 10.90 14.66
C PHE A 280 -5.56 11.04 13.18
N SER A 281 -6.58 11.28 12.37
CA SER A 281 -6.36 11.67 10.98
C SER A 281 -5.95 13.14 10.91
N GLU A 282 -5.17 13.53 9.90
CA GLU A 282 -4.74 14.92 9.68
C GLU A 282 -5.92 15.92 9.78
N ASP A 283 -5.71 17.14 10.25
CA ASP A 283 -6.84 18.06 10.35
C ASP A 283 -7.45 18.38 8.98
N PHE A 284 -8.78 18.40 8.92
CA PHE A 284 -9.51 18.80 7.73
C PHE A 284 -9.70 20.30 7.72
N ARG A 285 -9.04 20.96 6.77
CA ARG A 285 -9.28 22.38 6.49
C ARG A 285 -10.62 22.54 5.79
N MET A 286 -11.52 23.30 6.40
CA MET A 286 -12.82 23.64 5.83
C MET A 286 -12.61 24.80 4.86
N ASP A 287 -12.32 24.45 3.60
CA ASP A 287 -12.26 25.42 2.52
C ASP A 287 -13.70 25.81 2.12
N ILE A 288 -13.96 27.10 2.04
CA ILE A 288 -15.23 27.65 1.56
C ILE A 288 -15.11 27.81 0.03
N GLN A 289 -16.14 27.39 -0.71
CA GLN A 289 -16.20 27.60 -2.15
C GLN A 289 -16.38 29.09 -2.46
N ASP A 290 -15.67 29.60 -3.48
CA ASP A 290 -15.71 31.01 -3.91
C ASP A 290 -15.36 32.02 -2.81
N ALA A 291 -14.54 31.61 -1.84
CA ALA A 291 -14.16 32.44 -0.71
C ALA A 291 -13.32 33.65 -1.15
N ILE A 292 -13.69 34.84 -0.65
CA ILE A 292 -12.95 36.08 -0.92
C ILE A 292 -11.52 36.00 -0.38
N GLN A 293 -10.59 36.78 -0.95
CA GLN A 293 -9.17 36.78 -0.56
C GLN A 293 -8.96 37.00 0.96
N GLY A 294 -9.80 37.84 1.60
CA GLY A 294 -9.72 38.11 3.03
C GLY A 294 -10.00 36.91 3.94
N SER A 295 -10.70 35.89 3.44
CA SER A 295 -11.00 34.65 4.19
C SER A 295 -9.87 33.62 4.18
N TYR A 296 -8.81 33.87 3.39
CA TYR A 296 -7.71 32.91 3.21
C TYR A 296 -6.96 32.62 4.52
N TYR A 297 -6.88 33.60 5.43
CA TYR A 297 -6.13 33.52 6.69
C TYR A 297 -6.97 33.08 7.90
N SER A 298 -8.30 33.01 7.79
CA SER A 298 -9.22 32.67 8.88
C SER A 298 -9.85 31.28 8.74
N LYS A 299 -9.18 30.37 8.02
CA LYS A 299 -9.69 29.04 7.74
C LYS A 299 -9.80 28.20 9.00
N LYS A 300 -11.02 27.79 9.33
CA LYS A 300 -11.29 26.82 10.38
C LYS A 300 -10.88 25.41 9.93
N SER A 301 -10.45 24.61 10.89
CA SER A 301 -10.17 23.20 10.69
C SER A 301 -10.90 22.37 11.74
N VAL A 302 -11.19 21.13 11.38
CA VAL A 302 -11.71 20.14 12.31
C VAL A 302 -10.73 18.98 12.40
N SER A 303 -10.62 18.41 13.60
CA SER A 303 -9.85 17.18 13.84
C SER A 303 -10.76 15.97 13.74
N LEU A 304 -10.19 14.86 13.26
CA LEU A 304 -10.89 13.59 13.14
C LEU A 304 -10.14 12.52 13.92
N PHE A 305 -10.77 11.98 14.96
CA PHE A 305 -10.33 10.74 15.58
C PHE A 305 -11.02 9.57 14.89
N THR A 306 -10.24 8.60 14.46
CA THR A 306 -10.71 7.45 13.69
C THR A 306 -10.48 6.17 14.47
N SER A 307 -11.49 5.30 14.50
CA SER A 307 -11.41 3.99 15.14
C SER A 307 -12.04 2.92 14.26
N HIS A 308 -11.42 1.76 14.20
CA HIS A 308 -12.03 0.56 13.65
C HIS A 308 -11.97 -0.58 14.65
N VAL A 309 -13.07 -1.32 14.74
CA VAL A 309 -13.26 -2.45 15.64
C VAL A 309 -13.42 -3.72 14.83
N TRP A 310 -12.49 -4.65 15.05
CA TRP A 310 -12.62 -6.04 14.63
C TRP A 310 -13.21 -6.87 15.78
N CYS A 311 -14.35 -7.50 15.51
CA CYS A 311 -15.04 -8.41 16.41
C CYS A 311 -15.40 -9.70 15.65
N SER A 312 -15.98 -10.67 16.35
CA SER A 312 -16.40 -11.96 15.79
C SER A 312 -17.55 -11.81 14.79
N SER A 313 -18.40 -10.81 15.02
CA SER A 313 -19.41 -10.35 14.09
C SER A 313 -18.80 -9.41 13.03
N GLN A 314 -19.64 -8.71 12.28
CA GLN A 314 -19.16 -7.72 11.32
C GLN A 314 -18.49 -6.54 12.04
N GLY A 315 -17.23 -6.27 11.70
CA GLY A 315 -16.50 -5.11 12.22
C GLY A 315 -17.16 -3.77 11.88
N PHE A 316 -16.95 -2.78 12.74
CA PHE A 316 -17.60 -1.47 12.65
C PHE A 316 -16.58 -0.35 12.90
N SER A 317 -16.91 0.86 12.44
CA SER A 317 -15.98 1.99 12.43
C SER A 317 -16.62 3.23 13.04
N PHE A 318 -15.84 3.97 13.83
CA PHE A 318 -16.23 5.24 14.42
C PHE A 318 -15.34 6.37 13.93
N VAL A 319 -15.94 7.54 13.70
CA VAL A 319 -15.22 8.79 13.44
C VAL A 319 -15.80 9.89 14.31
N TYR A 320 -14.97 10.38 15.23
CA TYR A 320 -15.31 11.52 16.08
C TYR A 320 -14.71 12.79 15.48
N VAL A 321 -15.55 13.82 15.33
CA VAL A 321 -15.19 15.11 14.71
C VAL A 321 -15.20 16.20 15.78
N LEU A 322 -14.17 17.03 15.81
CA LEU A 322 -13.98 18.06 16.83
C LEU A 322 -13.57 19.39 16.18
N ASP A 323 -14.13 20.50 16.67
CA ASP A 323 -13.66 21.85 16.33
C ASP A 323 -12.34 22.20 17.05
N ASN A 324 -12.06 21.54 18.17
CA ASN A 324 -10.84 21.72 18.95
C ASN A 324 -9.70 20.81 18.43
N CYS A 325 -8.66 21.42 17.87
CA CYS A 325 -7.47 20.73 17.33
C CYS A 325 -6.31 20.54 18.34
N THR A 326 -6.51 20.71 19.66
CA THR A 326 -5.40 20.59 20.64
C THR A 326 -4.86 19.17 20.79
N HIS A 327 -5.67 18.16 20.48
CA HIS A 327 -5.37 16.72 20.60
C HIS A 327 -4.83 16.33 21.99
N ASP A 328 -5.22 17.07 23.03
CA ASP A 328 -4.66 16.90 24.35
C ASP A 328 -5.24 15.70 25.11
N LYS A 329 -4.71 15.48 26.32
CA LYS A 329 -5.10 14.40 27.23
C LYS A 329 -6.59 14.41 27.62
N TYR A 330 -7.25 15.56 27.67
CA TYR A 330 -8.67 15.66 28.05
C TYR A 330 -9.56 15.33 26.85
N CYS A 331 -9.18 15.81 25.66
CA CYS A 331 -9.79 15.44 24.40
C CYS A 331 -9.78 13.91 24.22
N ILE A 332 -8.61 13.28 24.37
CA ILE A 332 -8.46 11.82 24.28
C ILE A 332 -9.29 11.09 25.34
N SER A 333 -9.31 11.61 26.57
CA SER A 333 -10.13 11.01 27.63
C SER A 333 -11.63 11.03 27.30
N THR A 334 -12.11 12.13 26.73
CA THR A 334 -13.51 12.30 26.31
C THR A 334 -13.88 11.32 25.21
N ILE A 335 -13.08 11.30 24.14
CA ILE A 335 -13.26 10.39 22.99
C ILE A 335 -13.27 8.94 23.44
N LEU A 336 -12.29 8.53 24.26
CA LEU A 336 -12.21 7.14 24.70
C LEU A 336 -13.43 6.73 25.54
N ASN A 337 -13.89 7.55 26.48
CA ASN A 337 -15.10 7.22 27.25
C ASN A 337 -16.30 6.93 26.32
N GLN A 338 -16.52 7.81 25.34
CA GLN A 338 -17.63 7.64 24.39
C GLN A 338 -17.45 6.41 23.51
N LEU A 339 -16.22 6.15 23.05
CA LEU A 339 -15.91 4.96 22.26
C LEU A 339 -16.19 3.66 23.03
N PHE A 340 -15.77 3.57 24.29
CA PHE A 340 -16.07 2.41 25.13
C PHE A 340 -17.57 2.22 25.34
N ASP A 341 -18.31 3.30 25.60
CA ASP A 341 -19.78 3.26 25.72
C ASP A 341 -20.45 2.74 24.44
N GLU A 342 -20.04 3.24 23.27
CA GLU A 342 -20.58 2.84 21.97
C GLU A 342 -20.25 1.37 21.65
N ILE A 343 -19.03 0.91 21.94
CA ILE A 343 -18.65 -0.49 21.73
C ILE A 343 -19.45 -1.42 22.65
N LYS A 344 -19.63 -1.06 23.93
CA LYS A 344 -20.42 -1.86 24.89
C LYS A 344 -21.91 -1.93 24.51
N LYS A 345 -22.47 -0.88 23.91
CA LYS A 345 -23.84 -0.92 23.37
C LYS A 345 -23.95 -1.88 22.18
N ASN A 346 -22.94 -1.90 21.31
CA ASN A 346 -22.91 -2.74 20.11
C ASN A 346 -22.48 -4.20 20.39
N SER A 347 -21.80 -4.48 21.50
CA SER A 347 -21.25 -5.80 21.83
C SER A 347 -21.74 -6.30 23.20
N LYS A 348 -22.68 -7.25 23.21
CA LYS A 348 -23.37 -7.73 24.42
C LYS A 348 -22.47 -8.44 25.44
N ILE A 349 -21.38 -9.07 25.00
CA ILE A 349 -20.46 -9.82 25.88
C ILE A 349 -19.04 -9.41 25.51
N CYS A 350 -18.58 -8.22 25.89
CA CYS A 350 -17.20 -7.81 25.64
C CYS A 350 -16.43 -7.64 26.95
N LYS A 351 -15.41 -8.47 27.17
CA LYS A 351 -14.60 -8.52 28.40
C LYS A 351 -13.18 -7.99 28.16
N THR A 352 -12.63 -8.22 26.97
CA THR A 352 -11.23 -7.92 26.66
C THR A 352 -11.13 -6.99 25.46
N PHE A 353 -10.42 -5.87 25.64
CA PHE A 353 -10.17 -4.89 24.61
C PHE A 353 -8.69 -4.85 24.26
N MET A 354 -8.36 -5.06 22.98
CA MET A 354 -7.00 -4.99 22.46
C MET A 354 -6.84 -3.78 21.55
N PHE A 355 -6.38 -2.66 22.12
CA PHE A 355 -6.11 -1.43 21.38
C PHE A 355 -4.75 -1.47 20.69
N PHE A 356 -4.71 -0.91 19.49
CA PHE A 356 -3.52 -0.66 18.72
C PHE A 356 -3.50 0.80 18.28
N SER A 357 -2.41 1.51 18.57
CA SER A 357 -2.22 2.89 18.12
C SER A 357 -0.79 3.12 17.66
N ASP A 358 -0.56 4.26 17.04
CA ASP A 358 0.79 4.76 16.87
C ASP A 358 1.43 5.16 18.23
N GLY A 359 2.72 5.45 18.21
CA GLY A 359 3.48 5.85 19.39
C GLY A 359 3.50 7.36 19.66
N ALA A 360 2.54 8.15 19.15
CA ALA A 360 2.55 9.61 19.28
C ALA A 360 2.56 10.03 20.76
N ALA A 361 3.61 10.73 21.18
CA ALA A 361 3.82 11.09 22.58
C ALA A 361 2.83 12.15 23.09
N GLN A 362 2.34 13.04 22.21
CA GLN A 362 1.33 14.03 22.57
C GLN A 362 -0.05 13.40 22.82
N GLN A 363 -0.30 12.26 22.17
CA GLN A 363 -1.61 11.64 22.13
C GLN A 363 -1.64 10.36 22.97
N PHE A 364 -1.04 9.28 22.47
CA PHE A 364 -1.23 7.95 23.03
C PHE A 364 -0.11 7.51 23.97
N LYS A 365 1.16 7.78 23.63
CA LYS A 365 2.31 7.22 24.35
C LYS A 365 2.77 8.13 25.48
N GLN A 366 1.88 8.38 26.43
CA GLN A 366 2.10 9.28 27.57
C GLN A 366 1.45 8.81 28.88
N ARG A 367 2.02 9.26 30.00
CA ARG A 367 1.59 8.93 31.37
C ARG A 367 0.10 9.17 31.64
N PHE A 368 -0.48 10.22 31.04
CA PHE A 368 -1.87 10.58 31.27
C PHE A 368 -2.83 9.58 30.62
N LEU A 369 -2.51 9.10 29.40
CA LEU A 369 -3.26 8.01 28.79
C LEU A 369 -3.22 6.80 29.71
N PHE A 370 -2.04 6.39 30.18
CA PHE A 370 -1.89 5.15 30.95
C PHE A 370 -2.74 5.17 32.22
N ARG A 371 -2.74 6.31 32.94
CA ARG A 371 -3.62 6.49 34.10
C ARG A 371 -5.10 6.44 33.71
N ASN A 372 -5.45 7.04 32.57
CA ASN A 372 -6.82 7.01 32.08
C ASN A 372 -7.26 5.59 31.69
N LEU A 373 -6.37 4.77 31.13
CA LEU A 373 -6.67 3.37 30.82
C LEU A 373 -7.00 2.55 32.06
N CYS A 374 -6.29 2.75 33.19
CA CYS A 374 -6.66 2.10 34.46
C CYS A 374 -8.10 2.44 34.86
N ARG A 375 -8.44 3.74 34.81
CA ARG A 375 -9.77 4.23 35.15
C ARG A 375 -10.85 3.65 34.23
N LEU A 376 -10.57 3.58 32.92
CA LEU A 376 -11.49 3.02 31.94
C LEU A 376 -11.69 1.51 32.16
N ALA A 377 -10.61 0.77 32.45
CA ALA A 377 -10.70 -0.65 32.77
C ALA A 377 -11.61 -0.91 33.98
N ASP A 378 -11.44 -0.12 35.06
CA ASP A 378 -12.27 -0.21 36.26
C ASP A 378 -13.74 0.19 35.99
N LEU A 379 -13.95 1.32 35.29
CA LEU A 379 -15.27 1.86 35.00
C LEU A 379 -16.12 0.89 34.16
N PHE A 380 -15.51 0.33 33.11
CA PHE A 380 -16.19 -0.58 32.19
C PHE A 380 -16.11 -2.05 32.61
N LYS A 381 -15.36 -2.36 33.68
CA LYS A 381 -15.10 -3.71 34.20
C LYS A 381 -14.59 -4.65 33.11
N ILE A 382 -13.46 -4.27 32.50
CA ILE A 382 -12.84 -4.96 31.35
C ILE A 382 -11.36 -5.20 31.59
N GLU A 383 -10.81 -6.20 30.90
CA GLU A 383 -9.37 -6.28 30.67
C GLU A 383 -8.99 -5.40 29.48
N LEU A 384 -7.98 -4.54 29.65
CA LEU A 384 -7.56 -3.58 28.64
C LEU A 384 -6.10 -3.77 28.30
N TYR A 385 -5.84 -4.06 27.02
CA TYR A 385 -4.50 -4.11 26.45
C TYR A 385 -4.33 -2.95 25.48
N TRP A 386 -3.22 -2.22 25.59
CA TRP A 386 -2.86 -1.16 24.65
C TRP A 386 -1.50 -1.45 24.05
N HIS A 387 -1.45 -1.70 22.74
CA HIS A 387 -0.27 -2.04 21.97
C HIS A 387 0.14 -0.86 21.08
N TYR A 388 1.44 -0.68 20.90
CA TYR A 388 2.00 0.37 20.04
C TYR A 388 2.63 -0.24 18.80
N PHE A 389 2.38 0.36 17.64
CA PHE A 389 3.16 0.07 16.45
C PHE A 389 4.56 0.70 16.52
N ALA A 390 5.51 0.09 15.80
CA ALA A 390 6.85 0.63 15.63
C ALA A 390 6.77 2.01 14.97
N THR A 391 7.74 2.87 15.29
CA THR A 391 7.79 4.24 14.77
C THR A 391 7.66 4.27 13.25
N SER A 392 6.72 5.09 12.75
CA SER A 392 6.39 5.23 11.32
C SER A 392 5.73 4.01 10.66
N HIS A 393 5.24 3.03 11.43
CA HIS A 393 4.61 1.80 10.92
C HIS A 393 3.22 1.52 11.49
N GLY A 394 2.54 2.52 12.05
CA GLY A 394 1.18 2.40 12.59
C GLY A 394 0.05 2.69 11.59
N LYS A 395 0.38 2.97 10.32
CA LYS A 395 -0.61 3.29 9.29
C LYS A 395 -1.45 2.06 8.95
N GLY A 396 -2.75 2.23 8.80
CA GLY A 396 -3.67 1.15 8.46
C GLY A 396 -5.06 1.62 8.08
N MET A 397 -6.07 0.90 8.55
CA MET A 397 -7.46 1.14 8.18
C MET A 397 -7.98 2.51 8.65
N VAL A 398 -7.53 2.95 9.83
CA VAL A 398 -7.90 4.23 10.46
C VAL A 398 -7.54 5.44 9.59
N ASP A 399 -6.38 5.43 8.94
CA ASP A 399 -6.00 6.45 7.94
C ASP A 399 -6.99 6.52 6.78
N GLY A 400 -7.38 5.34 6.28
CA GLY A 400 -8.32 5.19 5.18
C GLY A 400 -9.73 5.68 5.50
N LEU A 401 -10.18 5.46 6.73
CA LEU A 401 -11.46 5.96 7.24
C LEU A 401 -11.47 7.50 7.21
N GLY A 402 -10.44 8.12 7.80
CA GLY A 402 -10.30 9.58 7.81
C GLY A 402 -10.23 10.16 6.40
N ALA A 403 -9.45 9.55 5.51
CA ALA A 403 -9.35 9.95 4.10
C ALA A 403 -10.71 9.90 3.38
N THR A 404 -11.46 8.84 3.60
CA THR A 404 -12.76 8.60 2.95
C THR A 404 -13.81 9.60 3.42
N VAL A 405 -13.95 9.79 4.73
CA VAL A 405 -14.91 10.74 5.29
C VAL A 405 -14.61 12.17 4.83
N LYS A 406 -13.34 12.60 4.90
CA LYS A 406 -12.92 13.92 4.40
C LYS A 406 -13.19 14.10 2.91
N ARG A 407 -12.97 13.07 2.09
CA ARG A 407 -13.26 13.12 0.65
C ARG A 407 -14.75 13.33 0.41
N LEU A 408 -15.61 12.58 1.09
CA LEU A 408 -17.06 12.68 0.93
C LEU A 408 -17.58 14.06 1.30
N VAL A 409 -17.14 14.61 2.44
CA VAL A 409 -17.50 15.97 2.85
C VAL A 409 -16.97 17.00 1.86
N TYR A 410 -15.70 16.88 1.47
CA TYR A 410 -15.11 17.81 0.49
C TYR A 410 -15.83 17.80 -0.86
N SER A 411 -16.21 16.62 -1.36
CA SER A 411 -17.01 16.51 -2.59
C SER A 411 -18.38 17.16 -2.46
N ALA A 412 -19.00 17.11 -1.27
CA ALA A 412 -20.26 17.78 -1.02
C ALA A 412 -20.09 19.31 -0.95
N ILE A 413 -19.00 19.80 -0.36
CA ILE A 413 -18.65 21.23 -0.36
C ILE A 413 -18.46 21.73 -1.79
N LEU A 414 -17.72 21.00 -2.64
CA LEU A 414 -17.57 21.33 -4.06
C LEU A 414 -18.90 21.33 -4.85
N ALA A 415 -19.90 20.59 -4.35
CA ALA A 415 -21.25 20.59 -4.92
C ALA A 415 -22.13 21.73 -4.36
N GLY A 416 -21.54 22.68 -3.62
CA GLY A 416 -22.21 23.86 -3.08
C GLY A 416 -22.70 23.72 -1.63
N GLN A 417 -22.48 22.60 -0.94
CA GLN A 417 -22.83 22.50 0.48
C GLN A 417 -21.90 23.35 1.36
N HIS A 418 -22.40 23.82 2.50
CA HIS A 418 -21.63 24.67 3.42
C HIS A 418 -21.25 23.88 4.67
N CYS A 419 -19.97 23.97 5.05
CA CYS A 419 -19.40 23.26 6.19
C CYS A 419 -18.49 24.21 6.96
N ASN A 420 -18.93 24.72 8.11
CA ASN A 420 -18.20 25.75 8.89
C ASN A 420 -17.93 25.34 10.35
N SER A 421 -18.36 24.14 10.74
CA SER A 421 -18.25 23.58 12.09
C SER A 421 -18.14 22.06 12.04
N ALA A 422 -17.71 21.46 13.15
CA ALA A 422 -17.76 20.01 13.34
C ALA A 422 -19.20 19.46 13.20
N ALA A 423 -20.21 20.16 13.71
CA ALA A 423 -21.62 19.79 13.55
C ALA A 423 -22.03 19.70 12.07
N ASP A 424 -21.72 20.71 11.26
CA ASP A 424 -22.00 20.69 9.81
C ASP A 424 -21.29 19.52 9.13
N PHE A 425 -20.01 19.33 9.47
CA PHE A 425 -19.19 18.25 8.94
C PHE A 425 -19.85 16.88 9.20
N VAL A 426 -20.30 16.64 10.44
CA VAL A 426 -20.97 15.39 10.84
C VAL A 426 -22.27 15.18 10.08
N VAL A 427 -23.11 16.23 9.92
CA VAL A 427 -24.37 16.14 9.16
C VAL A 427 -24.10 15.72 7.71
N ILE A 428 -23.16 16.40 7.06
CA ILE A 428 -22.78 16.08 5.67
C ILE A 428 -22.22 14.66 5.58
N ALA A 429 -21.28 14.31 6.46
CA ALA A 429 -20.60 13.03 6.46
C ALA A 429 -21.58 11.86 6.67
N LYS A 430 -22.50 11.97 7.63
CA LYS A 430 -23.56 10.95 7.87
C LYS A 430 -24.45 10.73 6.65
N SER A 431 -24.77 11.78 5.89
CA SER A 431 -25.60 11.65 4.69
C SER A 431 -24.92 10.89 3.54
N LYS A 432 -23.58 10.72 3.61
CA LYS A 432 -22.77 10.09 2.56
C LYS A 432 -22.11 8.79 2.98
N ALA A 433 -21.89 8.56 4.27
CA ALA A 433 -21.09 7.46 4.82
C ALA A 433 -21.92 6.53 5.73
N ASN A 434 -22.93 5.88 5.15
CA ASN A 434 -23.91 5.09 5.92
C ASN A 434 -23.33 3.90 6.71
N ALA A 435 -22.12 3.44 6.35
CA ALA A 435 -21.45 2.31 7.00
C ALA A 435 -20.50 2.70 8.15
N ILE A 436 -20.37 4.00 8.43
CA ILE A 436 -19.46 4.54 9.45
C ILE A 436 -20.29 5.32 10.47
N GLU A 437 -20.12 5.00 11.76
CA GLU A 437 -20.72 5.77 12.83
C GLU A 437 -19.91 7.05 13.03
N ILE A 438 -20.54 8.20 12.84
CA ILE A 438 -19.87 9.50 12.87
C ILE A 438 -20.54 10.34 13.96
N SER A 439 -19.78 10.99 14.82
CA SER A 439 -20.34 11.83 15.87
C SER A 439 -19.45 13.03 16.16
N GLU A 440 -20.07 14.08 16.70
CA GLU A 440 -19.38 15.29 17.12
C GLU A 440 -18.97 15.14 18.59
N ILE A 441 -17.75 15.55 18.93
CA ILE A 441 -17.33 15.78 20.32
C ILE A 441 -17.33 17.29 20.55
N LYS A 442 -18.34 17.74 21.29
CA LYS A 442 -18.50 19.14 21.65
C LYS A 442 -17.44 19.59 22.65
N THR A 443 -17.05 20.85 22.56
CA THR A 443 -16.06 21.46 23.46
C THR A 443 -16.49 21.36 24.93
N ASP A 444 -17.77 21.55 25.23
CA ASP A 444 -18.30 21.44 26.61
C ASP A 444 -18.00 20.07 27.25
N PHE A 445 -18.04 18.98 26.47
CA PHE A 445 -17.69 17.65 26.98
C PHE A 445 -16.20 17.50 27.28
N ILE A 446 -15.35 18.20 26.53
CA ILE A 446 -13.91 18.25 26.77
C ILE A 446 -13.63 19.08 28.03
N ASP A 447 -14.34 20.19 28.23
CA ASP A 447 -14.21 21.03 29.42
C ASP A 447 -14.68 20.30 30.68
N ASP A 448 -15.78 19.57 30.61
CA ASP A 448 -16.24 18.67 31.68
C ASP A 448 -15.21 17.58 32.01
N SER A 449 -14.62 16.98 30.96
CA SER A 449 -13.55 15.98 31.11
C SER A 449 -12.32 16.61 31.75
N MET A 450 -11.96 17.84 31.37
CA MET A 450 -10.87 18.59 31.98
C MET A 450 -11.11 18.82 33.47
N ALA A 451 -12.30 19.31 33.85
CA ALA A 451 -12.64 19.54 35.25
C ALA A 451 -12.54 18.27 36.11
N LYS A 452 -12.98 17.12 35.57
CA LYS A 452 -12.93 15.81 36.26
C LYS A 452 -11.52 15.21 36.31
N MET A 453 -10.77 15.31 35.21
CA MET A 453 -9.50 14.61 35.05
C MET A 453 -8.31 15.40 35.57
N GLU A 454 -8.40 16.72 35.66
CA GLU A 454 -7.28 17.57 36.04
C GLU A 454 -6.70 17.25 37.43
N PRO A 455 -7.52 17.07 38.49
CA PRO A 455 -7.00 16.66 39.81
C PRO A 455 -6.25 15.32 39.76
N ILE A 456 -6.74 14.38 38.94
CA ILE A 456 -6.13 13.06 38.77
C ILE A 456 -4.78 13.22 38.04
N PHE A 457 -4.78 13.93 36.91
CA PHE A 457 -3.60 14.07 36.05
C PHE A 457 -2.47 14.86 36.71
N LYS A 458 -2.76 15.88 37.53
CA LYS A 458 -1.72 16.60 38.30
C LYS A 458 -0.89 15.68 39.19
N SER A 459 -1.48 14.61 39.72
CA SER A 459 -0.79 13.65 40.59
C SER A 459 0.07 12.61 39.86
N VAL A 460 -0.06 12.49 38.54
CA VAL A 460 0.57 11.42 37.75
C VAL A 460 2.05 11.73 37.53
N LYS A 461 2.94 10.86 38.02
CA LYS A 461 4.39 10.98 37.80
C LYS A 461 4.79 10.52 36.40
N PRO A 462 5.86 11.09 35.81
CA PRO A 462 6.43 10.57 34.57
C PRO A 462 6.92 9.14 34.74
N ILE A 463 6.77 8.32 33.70
CA ILE A 463 7.31 6.97 33.66
C ILE A 463 8.60 6.99 32.86
N LEU A 464 9.68 6.48 33.46
CA LEU A 464 10.98 6.39 32.80
C LEU A 464 10.89 5.50 31.58
N GLU A 465 11.62 5.86 30.53
CA GLU A 465 11.70 5.10 29.29
C GLU A 465 10.34 4.83 28.61
N THR A 466 9.34 5.69 28.81
CA THR A 466 8.00 5.56 28.20
C THR A 466 8.07 5.25 26.70
N LYS A 467 9.02 5.83 25.97
CA LYS A 467 9.23 5.58 24.53
C LYS A 467 9.58 4.13 24.18
N LYS A 468 10.17 3.36 25.11
CA LYS A 468 10.53 1.94 24.92
C LYS A 468 9.38 0.96 25.23
N ILE A 469 8.26 1.45 25.77
CA ILE A 469 7.10 0.60 26.07
C ILE A 469 6.45 0.13 24.77
N HIS A 470 6.27 -1.18 24.58
CA HIS A 470 5.60 -1.74 23.39
C HIS A 470 4.14 -2.08 23.63
N SER A 471 3.76 -2.34 24.88
CA SER A 471 2.38 -2.63 25.27
C SER A 471 2.15 -2.36 26.75
N ILE A 472 0.89 -2.17 27.10
CA ILE A 472 0.41 -1.97 28.48
C ILE A 472 -0.81 -2.86 28.69
N LYS A 473 -0.94 -3.43 29.88
CA LYS A 473 -2.09 -4.24 30.30
C LYS A 473 -2.65 -3.68 31.60
N TYR A 474 -3.98 -3.58 31.69
CA TYR A 474 -4.73 -3.27 32.90
C TYR A 474 -5.86 -4.27 33.11
#